data_AF-A0AAV3GTZ7-F1
#
_entry.id   AF-A0AAV3GTZ7-F1
#
_cell.length_a   1.000
_cell.length_b   1.000
_cell.length_c   1.000
_cell.angle_alpha   90.00
_cell.angle_beta   90.00
_cell.angle_gamma   90.00
#
_symmetry.space_group_name_H-M   'P 1'
#
loop_
_entity.id
_entity.type
_entity.pdbx_description
1 polymer ?
#
loop_
_entity_poly.entity_id
_entity_poly.type
_entity_poly.pdbx_seq_one_letter_code
_entity_poly.pdbx_strand_id
1 'polypeptide(L)'
;MKLSTDWRKEIQTIPNLLSIFRIFLLPIYLYFVLRQSFYIAGAVIVVSGLSDYLDGVIARRYNQVTDLGKVLDPFADKLTQLFLILSMAWYRPWLWLLFGLFLIKEGFMFVAGLIGLSKNIKLSGAKWYGKVATAVIYVGMILLLLFPELPTLWVRVIFAVITYGLLQSFVLYAVEYRKMFQRK
;
A
#
# COMPACT_ATOMS: atom_id res chain seq x y z
N MET A 1 6.65 21.25 -1.74
CA MET A 1 5.44 21.03 -0.92
C MET A 1 5.65 21.81 0.37
N LYS A 2 5.01 22.97 0.53
CA LYS A 2 5.05 23.71 1.80
C LYS A 2 4.02 23.04 2.69
N LEU A 3 4.46 22.25 3.68
CA LEU A 3 3.56 21.76 4.73
C LEU A 3 2.88 22.97 5.36
N SER A 4 1.56 22.95 5.53
CA SER A 4 0.85 24.04 6.16
C SER A 4 1.37 24.22 7.60
N THR A 5 1.41 25.47 8.06
CA THR A 5 1.90 25.85 9.38
C THR A 5 1.08 25.28 10.55
N ASP A 6 -0.08 24.67 10.26
CA ASP A 6 -1.05 24.16 11.23
C ASP A 6 -1.30 22.63 11.10
N TRP A 7 -0.23 21.84 10.97
CA TRP A 7 -0.28 20.37 10.89
C TRP A 7 -1.13 19.71 12.01
N ARG A 8 -1.22 20.34 13.18
CA ARG A 8 -2.08 19.87 14.29
C ARG A 8 -3.57 19.85 13.95
N LYS A 9 -4.05 20.86 13.20
CA LYS A 9 -5.44 20.94 12.75
C LYS A 9 -5.71 19.93 11.64
N GLU A 10 -4.72 19.69 10.78
CA GLU A 10 -4.83 18.67 9.75
C GLU A 10 -4.97 17.26 10.35
N ILE A 11 -4.19 16.92 11.38
CA ILE A 11 -4.30 15.62 12.08
C ILE A 11 -5.72 15.38 12.62
N GLN A 12 -6.39 16.42 13.09
CA GLN A 12 -7.74 16.31 13.67
C GLN A 12 -8.85 16.12 12.63
N THR A 13 -8.53 16.20 11.33
CA THR A 13 -9.52 15.88 10.30
C THR A 13 -9.88 14.40 10.35
N ILE A 14 -11.15 14.09 10.11
CA ILE A 14 -11.67 12.72 10.13
C ILE A 14 -10.85 11.79 9.21
N PRO A 15 -10.49 12.19 7.97
CA PRO A 15 -9.69 11.34 7.10
C PRO A 15 -8.30 11.00 7.66
N ASN A 16 -7.60 11.98 8.23
CA ASN A 16 -6.27 11.74 8.79
C ASN A 16 -6.32 10.88 10.06
N LEU A 17 -7.35 11.04 10.89
CA LEU A 17 -7.59 10.15 12.03
C LEU A 17 -7.84 8.70 11.60
N LEU A 18 -8.59 8.49 10.51
CA LEU A 18 -8.81 7.16 9.93
C LEU A 18 -7.51 6.54 9.38
N SER A 19 -6.64 7.33 8.77
CA SER A 19 -5.30 6.86 8.35
C SER A 19 -4.39 6.52 9.53
N ILE A 20 -4.42 7.30 10.62
CA ILE A 20 -3.70 6.96 11.88
C ILE A 20 -4.28 5.69 12.50
N PHE A 21 -5.60 5.58 12.55
CA PHE A 21 -6.31 4.39 13.03
C PHE A 21 -5.86 3.15 12.25
N ARG A 22 -5.70 3.25 10.93
CA ARG A 22 -5.17 2.18 10.10
C ARG A 22 -3.78 1.73 10.51
N ILE A 23 -2.87 2.68 10.75
CA ILE A 23 -1.51 2.39 11.23
C ILE A 23 -1.58 1.68 12.58
N PHE A 24 -2.49 2.11 13.46
CA PHE A 24 -2.71 1.49 14.77
C PHE A 24 -3.30 0.07 14.67
N LEU A 25 -4.06 -0.26 13.63
CA LEU A 25 -4.55 -1.62 13.39
C LEU A 25 -3.42 -2.60 12.99
N LEU A 26 -2.26 -2.13 12.52
CA LEU A 26 -1.17 -3.01 12.06
C LEU A 26 -0.53 -3.85 13.19
N PRO A 27 -0.20 -3.29 14.37
CA PRO A 27 0.19 -4.09 15.53
C PRO A 27 -0.87 -5.11 15.96
N ILE A 28 -2.15 -4.73 15.92
CA ILE A 28 -3.28 -5.62 16.29
C ILE A 28 -3.38 -6.78 15.28
N TYR A 29 -3.29 -6.47 13.98
CA TYR A 29 -3.21 -7.46 12.92
C TYR A 29 -2.08 -8.46 13.17
N LEU A 30 -0.85 -7.96 13.39
CA LEU A 30 0.31 -8.82 13.64
C LEU A 30 0.14 -9.70 14.87
N TYR A 31 -0.43 -9.17 15.95
CA TYR A 31 -0.71 -9.93 17.16
C TYR A 31 -1.59 -11.16 16.87
N PHE A 32 -2.68 -10.98 16.11
CA PHE A 32 -3.57 -12.09 15.77
C PHE A 32 -2.97 -13.06 14.77
N VAL A 33 -2.18 -12.56 13.81
CA VAL A 33 -1.41 -13.43 12.90
C VAL A 33 -0.47 -14.33 13.70
N LEU A 34 0.33 -13.77 14.61
CA LEU A 34 1.29 -14.54 15.42
C LEU A 34 0.60 -15.61 16.29
N ARG A 35 -0.64 -15.36 16.71
CA ARG A 35 -1.52 -16.32 17.41
C ARG A 35 -2.22 -17.31 16.47
N GLN A 36 -1.90 -17.30 15.18
CA GLN A 36 -2.55 -18.11 14.13
C GLN A 36 -4.08 -17.92 14.06
N SER A 37 -4.57 -16.79 14.57
CA SER A 37 -5.99 -16.42 14.55
C SER A 37 -6.33 -15.71 13.25
N PHE A 38 -6.19 -16.43 12.13
CA PHE A 38 -6.21 -15.86 10.78
C PHE A 38 -7.55 -15.19 10.41
N TYR A 39 -8.68 -15.71 10.89
CA TYR A 39 -9.99 -15.09 10.68
C TYR A 39 -10.11 -13.71 11.34
N ILE A 40 -9.60 -13.57 12.57
CA ILE A 40 -9.59 -12.28 13.28
C ILE A 40 -8.61 -11.33 12.61
N ALA A 41 -7.42 -11.79 12.25
CA ALA A 41 -6.45 -11.01 11.49
C ALA A 41 -7.03 -10.51 10.16
N GLY A 42 -7.75 -11.38 9.44
CA GLY A 42 -8.44 -11.03 8.20
C GLY A 42 -9.55 -10.00 8.43
N ALA A 43 -10.35 -10.15 9.49
CA ALA A 43 -11.36 -9.16 9.86
C ALA A 43 -10.73 -7.77 10.15
N VAL A 44 -9.60 -7.73 10.86
CA VAL A 44 -8.86 -6.48 11.12
C VAL A 44 -8.43 -5.81 9.82
N ILE A 45 -7.91 -6.57 8.85
CA ILE A 45 -7.49 -6.02 7.54
C ILE A 45 -8.69 -5.57 6.71
N VAL A 46 -9.82 -6.28 6.76
CA VAL A 46 -11.05 -5.86 6.08
C VAL A 46 -11.57 -4.54 6.69
N VAL A 47 -11.61 -4.43 8.01
CA VAL A 47 -11.99 -3.18 8.70
C VAL A 47 -11.03 -2.03 8.35
N SER A 48 -9.74 -2.32 8.28
CA SER A 48 -8.69 -1.38 7.85
C SER A 48 -8.95 -0.87 6.42
N GLY A 49 -9.22 -1.76 5.46
CA GLY A 49 -9.52 -1.41 4.08
C GLY A 49 -10.85 -0.67 3.89
N LEU A 50 -11.89 -1.01 4.68
CA LEU A 50 -13.14 -0.26 4.68
C LEU A 50 -12.96 1.16 5.22
N SER A 51 -12.07 1.33 6.20
CA SER A 51 -11.74 2.65 6.76
C SER A 51 -11.07 3.55 5.71
N ASP A 52 -10.20 3.02 4.85
CA ASP A 52 -9.61 3.73 3.69
C ASP A 52 -10.66 4.20 2.68
N TYR A 53 -11.62 3.34 2.39
CA TYR A 53 -12.68 3.74 1.49
C TYR A 53 -13.50 4.90 2.08
N LEU A 54 -13.81 4.82 3.37
CA LEU A 54 -14.60 5.83 4.07
C LEU A 54 -13.85 7.16 4.21
N ASP A 55 -12.57 7.15 4.57
CA ASP A 55 -11.78 8.38 4.68
C ASP A 55 -11.70 9.13 3.35
N GLY A 56 -11.50 8.42 2.24
CA GLY A 56 -11.46 9.03 0.90
C GLY A 56 -12.81 9.57 0.45
N VAL A 57 -13.92 8.94 0.85
CA VAL A 57 -15.28 9.46 0.59
C VAL A 57 -15.55 10.71 1.42
N ILE A 58 -15.21 10.69 2.71
CA ILE A 58 -15.39 11.82 3.63
C ILE A 58 -14.53 13.01 3.19
N ALA A 59 -13.26 12.78 2.87
CA ALA A 59 -12.34 13.82 2.41
C ALA A 59 -12.89 14.55 1.17
N ARG A 60 -13.43 13.80 0.19
CA ARG A 60 -14.01 14.38 -1.03
C ARG A 60 -15.34 15.07 -0.78
N ARG A 61 -16.21 14.48 0.03
CA ARG A 61 -17.57 15.01 0.29
C ARG A 61 -17.54 16.28 1.13
N TYR A 62 -16.64 16.36 2.09
CA TYR A 62 -16.52 17.51 3.01
C TYR A 62 -15.36 18.44 2.67
N ASN A 63 -14.72 18.26 1.51
CA ASN A 63 -13.57 19.05 1.04
C ASN A 63 -12.43 19.13 2.07
N GLN A 64 -12.21 18.05 2.82
CA GLN A 64 -11.19 17.92 3.88
C GLN A 64 -9.89 17.31 3.35
N VAL A 65 -9.49 17.66 2.12
CA VAL A 65 -8.25 17.16 1.51
C VAL A 65 -7.08 17.97 2.04
N THR A 66 -6.26 17.39 2.92
CA THR A 66 -5.12 18.09 3.54
C THR A 66 -3.78 17.66 2.93
N ASP A 67 -2.73 18.46 3.11
CA ASP A 67 -1.39 18.12 2.60
C ASP A 67 -0.73 17.00 3.40
N LEU A 68 -1.03 16.92 4.71
CA LEU A 68 -0.62 15.82 5.57
C LEU A 68 -1.30 14.50 5.16
N GLY A 69 -2.61 14.51 4.86
CA GLY A 69 -3.34 13.33 4.37
C GLY A 69 -2.77 12.78 3.07
N LYS A 70 -2.43 13.66 2.11
CA LYS A 70 -1.77 13.26 0.85
C LYS A 70 -0.46 12.48 1.03
N VAL A 71 0.21 12.62 2.18
CA VAL A 71 1.42 11.86 2.53
C VAL A 71 1.10 10.67 3.42
N LEU A 72 0.20 10.86 4.39
CA LEU A 72 -0.16 9.87 5.40
C LEU A 72 -0.93 8.70 4.81
N ASP A 73 -1.89 8.94 3.90
CA ASP A 73 -2.73 7.86 3.34
C ASP A 73 -1.88 6.89 2.49
N PRO A 74 -1.03 7.36 1.55
CA PRO A 74 -0.13 6.46 0.81
C PRO A 74 0.89 5.77 1.70
N PHE A 75 1.29 6.38 2.82
CA PHE A 75 2.20 5.76 3.78
C PHE A 75 1.53 4.63 4.56
N ALA A 76 0.33 4.88 5.10
CA ALA A 76 -0.47 3.86 5.79
C ALA A 76 -0.80 2.68 4.87
N ASP A 77 -1.12 2.95 3.60
CA ASP A 77 -1.39 1.92 2.61
C ASP A 77 -0.16 1.04 2.32
N LYS A 78 1.01 1.65 2.07
CA LYS A 78 2.26 0.92 1.84
C LYS A 78 2.69 0.10 3.05
N LEU A 79 2.52 0.64 4.25
CA LEU A 79 2.76 -0.13 5.48
C LEU A 79 1.84 -1.34 5.55
N THR A 80 0.55 -1.17 5.29
CA THR A 80 -0.41 -2.29 5.31
C THR A 80 -0.01 -3.39 4.33
N GLN A 81 0.35 -3.04 3.09
CA GLN A 81 0.88 -4.00 2.11
C GLN A 81 2.17 -4.67 2.60
N LEU A 82 3.10 -3.91 3.18
CA LEU A 82 4.36 -4.43 3.73
C LEU A 82 4.09 -5.47 4.83
N PHE A 83 3.22 -5.17 5.80
CA PHE A 83 2.90 -6.08 6.90
C PHE A 83 2.14 -7.32 6.42
N LEU A 84 1.24 -7.20 5.44
CA LEU A 84 0.58 -8.34 4.81
C LEU A 84 1.59 -9.28 4.14
N ILE A 85 2.50 -8.74 3.32
CA ILE A 85 3.52 -9.54 2.64
C ILE A 85 4.49 -10.16 3.65
N LEU A 86 4.97 -9.37 4.61
CA LEU A 86 5.93 -9.80 5.63
C LEU A 86 5.38 -10.93 6.50
N SER A 87 4.15 -10.75 7.01
CA SER A 87 3.49 -11.77 7.82
C SER A 87 3.32 -13.07 7.05
N MET A 88 2.86 -13.01 5.79
CA MET A 88 2.73 -14.22 4.97
C MET A 88 4.09 -14.85 4.63
N ALA A 89 5.13 -14.05 4.39
CA ALA A 89 6.49 -14.54 4.15
C ALA A 89 7.11 -15.26 5.34
N TRP A 90 6.68 -14.92 6.56
CA TRP A 90 7.05 -15.67 7.76
C TRP A 90 6.54 -17.13 7.72
N TYR A 91 5.29 -17.35 7.28
CA TYR A 91 4.72 -18.71 7.18
C TYR A 91 5.10 -19.44 5.89
N ARG A 92 5.40 -18.70 4.82
CA ARG A 92 5.69 -19.25 3.49
C ARG A 92 6.97 -18.63 2.94
N PRO A 93 8.14 -19.28 3.13
CA PRO A 93 9.44 -18.68 2.82
C PRO A 93 9.61 -18.19 1.37
N TRP A 94 8.95 -18.82 0.39
CA TRP A 94 9.00 -18.35 -1.00
C TRP A 94 8.40 -16.94 -1.21
N LEU A 95 7.55 -16.45 -0.31
CA LEU A 95 7.00 -15.08 -0.38
C LEU A 95 8.04 -14.01 0.00
N TRP A 96 9.21 -14.38 0.54
CA TRP A 96 10.33 -13.43 0.68
C TRP A 96 10.77 -12.84 -0.66
N LEU A 97 10.57 -13.56 -1.77
CA LEU A 97 10.78 -13.01 -3.11
C LEU A 97 9.81 -11.87 -3.41
N LEU A 98 8.52 -12.01 -3.06
CA LEU A 98 7.54 -10.91 -3.20
C LEU A 98 7.89 -9.73 -2.30
N PHE A 99 8.34 -9.99 -1.08
CA PHE A 99 8.79 -8.93 -0.17
C PHE A 99 9.94 -8.13 -0.77
N GLY A 100 10.97 -8.81 -1.29
CA GLY A 100 12.10 -8.16 -1.97
C GLY A 100 11.67 -7.37 -3.21
N LEU A 101 10.83 -7.96 -4.07
CA LEU A 101 10.29 -7.28 -5.26
C LEU A 101 9.47 -6.04 -4.91
N PHE A 102 8.63 -6.13 -3.87
CA PHE A 102 7.85 -5.01 -3.37
C PHE A 102 8.76 -3.88 -2.88
N LEU A 103 9.76 -4.18 -2.05
CA LEU A 103 10.72 -3.20 -1.55
C LEU A 103 11.53 -2.54 -2.68
N ILE A 104 11.99 -3.31 -3.67
CA ILE A 104 12.72 -2.78 -4.83
C ILE A 104 11.83 -1.81 -5.61
N LYS A 105 10.58 -2.20 -5.91
CA LYS A 105 9.64 -1.36 -6.63
C LYS A 105 9.34 -0.06 -5.87
N GLU A 106 8.96 -0.16 -4.59
CA GLU A 106 8.59 1.00 -3.79
C GLU A 106 9.78 1.91 -3.51
N GLY A 107 10.96 1.35 -3.26
CA GLY A 107 12.22 2.07 -3.12
C GLY A 107 12.60 2.81 -4.40
N PHE A 108 12.47 2.16 -5.56
CA PHE A 108 12.68 2.80 -6.86
C PHE A 108 11.72 3.98 -7.06
N MET A 109 10.41 3.79 -6.81
CA MET A 109 9.41 4.85 -6.95
C MET A 109 9.69 6.02 -6.00
N PHE A 110 10.12 5.73 -4.77
CA PHE A 110 10.49 6.73 -3.79
C PHE A 110 11.71 7.55 -4.25
N VAL A 111 12.80 6.89 -4.64
CA VAL A 111 14.03 7.55 -5.14
C VAL A 111 13.75 8.34 -6.42
N ALA A 112 13.03 7.76 -7.38
CA ALA A 112 12.65 8.44 -8.61
C ALA A 112 11.75 9.67 -8.33
N GLY A 113 10.86 9.58 -7.34
CA GLY A 113 10.08 10.69 -6.83
C GLY A 113 10.96 11.82 -6.26
N LEU A 114 11.93 11.49 -5.40
CA LEU A 114 12.86 12.47 -4.83
C LEU A 114 13.69 13.19 -5.90
N ILE A 115 14.20 12.45 -6.91
CA ILE A 115 14.93 13.02 -8.05
C ILE A 115 14.02 13.91 -8.90
N GLY A 116 12.75 13.52 -9.09
CA GLY A 116 11.75 14.33 -9.79
C GLY A 116 11.51 15.67 -9.10
N LEU A 117 11.36 15.64 -7.78
CA LEU A 117 11.17 16.83 -6.95
C LEU A 117 12.39 17.76 -7.00
N SER A 118 13.61 17.23 -6.85
CA SER A 118 14.83 18.04 -6.93
C SER A 118 15.03 18.70 -8.30
N LYS A 119 14.51 18.08 -9.35
CA LYS A 119 14.53 18.60 -10.73
C LYS A 119 13.32 19.47 -11.09
N ASN A 120 12.41 19.81 -10.15
CA ASN A 120 11.16 20.53 -10.41
C ASN A 120 10.28 19.90 -11.51
N ILE A 121 10.36 18.59 -11.70
CA ILE A 121 9.51 17.86 -12.64
C ILE A 121 8.17 17.61 -11.96
N LYS A 122 7.07 18.01 -12.61
CA LYS A 122 5.72 17.65 -12.15
C LYS A 122 5.54 16.15 -12.26
N LEU A 123 5.68 15.47 -11.12
CA LEU A 123 5.33 14.06 -11.00
C LEU A 123 3.82 13.92 -11.25
N SER A 124 3.45 13.12 -12.26
CA SER A 124 2.05 12.73 -12.38
C SER A 124 1.66 11.94 -11.14
N GLY A 125 0.50 12.22 -10.56
CA GLY A 125 -0.02 11.47 -9.41
C GLY A 125 -0.15 9.96 -9.68
N ALA A 126 -0.56 9.21 -8.66
CA ALA A 126 -0.67 7.75 -8.71
C ALA A 126 -1.45 7.25 -9.94
N LYS A 127 -0.79 6.43 -10.76
CA LYS A 127 -1.35 5.91 -12.02
C LYS A 127 -2.23 4.69 -11.77
N TRP A 128 -3.13 4.42 -12.71
CA TRP A 128 -4.08 3.31 -12.64
C TRP A 128 -3.40 1.95 -12.45
N TYR A 129 -2.27 1.70 -13.13
CA TYR A 129 -1.54 0.44 -13.03
C TYR A 129 -0.92 0.22 -11.64
N GLY A 130 -0.58 1.29 -10.92
CA GLY A 130 -0.17 1.20 -9.52
C GLY A 130 -1.33 0.80 -8.60
N LYS A 131 -2.51 1.40 -8.80
CA LYS A 131 -3.73 1.08 -8.04
C LYS A 131 -4.17 -0.36 -8.25
N VAL A 132 -4.12 -0.85 -9.49
CA VAL A 132 -4.43 -2.24 -9.82
C VAL A 132 -3.45 -3.20 -9.13
N ALA A 133 -2.14 -2.91 -9.17
CA ALA A 133 -1.15 -3.74 -8.49
C ALA A 133 -1.38 -3.79 -6.97
N THR A 134 -1.70 -2.66 -6.34
CA THR A 134 -2.09 -2.61 -4.92
C THR A 134 -3.31 -3.48 -4.64
N ALA A 135 -4.39 -3.34 -5.43
CA ALA A 135 -5.59 -4.15 -5.25
C ALA A 135 -5.31 -5.65 -5.38
N VAL A 136 -4.50 -6.05 -6.36
CA VAL A 136 -4.07 -7.45 -6.55
C VAL A 136 -3.29 -7.97 -5.35
N ILE A 137 -2.38 -7.18 -4.79
CA ILE A 137 -1.64 -7.54 -3.57
C ILE A 137 -2.60 -7.72 -2.40
N TYR A 138 -3.50 -6.77 -2.15
CA TYR A 138 -4.47 -6.86 -1.05
C TYR A 138 -5.34 -8.10 -1.15
N VAL A 139 -6.01 -8.29 -2.29
CA VAL A 139 -6.92 -9.42 -2.49
C VAL A 139 -6.15 -10.74 -2.38
N GLY A 140 -5.00 -10.84 -3.04
CA GLY A 140 -4.19 -12.06 -3.01
C GLY A 140 -3.68 -12.39 -1.60
N MET A 141 -3.20 -11.41 -0.84
CA MET A 141 -2.71 -11.61 0.52
C MET A 141 -3.85 -11.94 1.50
N ILE A 142 -5.01 -11.29 1.37
CA ILE A 142 -6.20 -11.61 2.18
C ILE A 142 -6.67 -13.04 1.90
N LEU A 143 -6.68 -13.49 0.64
CA LEU A 143 -7.03 -14.87 0.30
C LEU A 143 -6.04 -15.88 0.92
N LEU A 144 -4.74 -15.61 0.83
CA LEU A 144 -3.71 -16.48 1.45
C LEU A 144 -3.79 -16.51 2.98
N LEU A 145 -4.20 -15.39 3.58
CA LEU A 145 -4.42 -15.25 5.02
C LEU A 145 -5.66 -16.03 5.47
N LEU A 146 -6.80 -15.83 4.83
CA LEU A 146 -8.09 -16.43 5.24
C LEU A 146 -8.19 -17.92 4.91
N PHE A 147 -7.46 -18.38 3.89
CA PHE A 147 -7.46 -19.77 3.45
C PHE A 147 -6.04 -20.36 3.50
N PRO A 148 -5.50 -20.63 4.70
CA PRO A 148 -4.14 -21.14 4.86
C PRO A 148 -3.93 -22.51 4.21
N GLU A 149 -4.98 -23.33 4.13
CA GLU A 149 -4.96 -24.70 3.59
C GLU A 149 -5.26 -24.78 2.08
N LEU A 150 -5.15 -23.66 1.34
CA LEU A 150 -5.34 -23.68 -0.11
C LEU A 150 -4.43 -24.72 -0.80
N PRO A 151 -4.96 -25.48 -1.79
CA PRO A 151 -4.14 -26.37 -2.59
C PRO A 151 -2.96 -25.63 -3.22
N THR A 152 -1.81 -26.31 -3.32
CA THR A 152 -0.55 -25.72 -3.81
C THR A 152 -0.69 -25.04 -5.17
N LEU A 153 -1.54 -25.56 -6.06
CA LEU A 153 -1.83 -24.94 -7.35
C LEU A 153 -2.39 -23.51 -7.19
N TRP A 154 -3.40 -23.33 -6.34
CA TRP A 154 -4.03 -22.02 -6.10
C TRP A 154 -3.07 -21.03 -5.45
N VAL A 155 -2.25 -21.48 -4.51
CA VAL A 155 -1.20 -20.65 -3.90
C VAL A 155 -0.22 -20.16 -4.96
N ARG A 156 0.22 -21.03 -5.88
CA ARG A 156 1.12 -20.66 -6.99
C ARG A 156 0.46 -19.70 -7.97
N VAL A 157 -0.82 -19.89 -8.29
CA VAL A 157 -1.58 -18.99 -9.15
C VAL A 157 -1.69 -17.60 -8.52
N ILE A 158 -2.09 -17.51 -7.25
CA ILE A 158 -2.17 -16.23 -6.53
C ILE A 158 -0.80 -15.54 -6.50
N PHE A 159 0.25 -16.28 -6.16
CA PHE A 159 1.62 -15.79 -6.18
C PHE A 159 2.04 -15.24 -7.55
N ALA A 160 1.76 -15.97 -8.63
CA ALA A 160 2.10 -15.57 -9.98
C ALA A 160 1.34 -14.30 -10.40
N VAL A 161 0.06 -14.20 -10.05
CA VAL A 161 -0.77 -13.02 -10.32
C VAL A 161 -0.24 -11.78 -9.57
N ILE A 162 0.10 -11.91 -8.29
CA ILE A 162 0.69 -10.81 -7.50
C ILE A 162 2.04 -10.39 -8.09
N THR A 163 2.90 -11.36 -8.40
CA THR A 163 4.23 -11.11 -8.98
C THR A 163 4.11 -10.38 -10.31
N TYR A 164 3.22 -10.86 -11.18
CA TYR A 164 2.95 -10.24 -12.47
C TYR A 164 2.45 -8.80 -12.32
N GLY A 165 1.48 -8.56 -11.42
CA GLY A 165 0.96 -7.21 -11.15
C GLY A 165 2.04 -6.26 -10.63
N LEU A 166 2.91 -6.72 -9.72
CA LEU A 166 4.04 -5.96 -9.22
C LEU A 166 5.05 -5.62 -10.32
N LEU A 167 5.46 -6.60 -11.12
CA LEU A 167 6.42 -6.41 -12.22
C LEU A 167 5.87 -5.49 -13.30
N GLN A 168 4.62 -5.68 -13.72
CA GLN A 168 3.96 -4.80 -14.67
C GLN A 168 3.92 -3.36 -14.15
N SER A 169 3.48 -3.16 -12.90
CA SER A 169 3.47 -1.83 -12.31
C SER A 169 4.87 -1.22 -12.22
N PHE A 170 5.89 -2.02 -11.90
CA PHE A 170 7.28 -1.56 -11.83
C PHE A 170 7.80 -1.10 -13.19
N VAL A 171 7.63 -1.93 -14.23
CA VAL A 171 8.04 -1.60 -15.61
C VAL A 171 7.34 -0.34 -16.11
N LEU A 172 6.03 -0.23 -15.91
CA LEU A 172 5.26 0.94 -16.35
C LEU A 172 5.69 2.22 -15.63
N TYR A 173 5.96 2.17 -14.32
CA TYR A 173 6.54 3.31 -13.60
C TYR A 173 7.95 3.64 -14.11
N ALA A 174 8.82 2.66 -14.31
CA ALA A 174 10.17 2.89 -14.81
C ALA A 174 10.16 3.60 -16.18
N VAL A 175 9.28 3.17 -17.09
CA VAL A 175 9.09 3.83 -18.40
C VAL A 175 8.55 5.25 -18.24
N GLU A 176 7.56 5.46 -17.37
CA GLU A 176 6.98 6.78 -17.12
C GLU A 176 8.02 7.77 -16.56
N TYR A 177 8.77 7.36 -15.53
CA TYR A 177 9.85 8.18 -14.96
C TYR A 177 10.94 8.47 -15.99
N ARG A 178 11.32 7.48 -16.81
CA ARG A 178 12.30 7.69 -17.89
C ARG A 178 11.81 8.75 -18.89
N LYS A 179 10.56 8.65 -19.35
CA LYS A 179 9.95 9.64 -20.26
C LYS A 179 9.91 11.04 -19.64
N MET A 180 9.58 11.14 -18.35
CA MET A 180 9.55 12.42 -17.64
C MET A 180 10.94 13.04 -17.51
N PHE A 181 11.98 12.25 -17.24
CA PHE A 181 13.35 12.75 -17.16
C PHE A 181 13.97 13.10 -18.52
N GLN A 182 13.48 12.49 -19.60
CA GLN A 182 13.92 12.76 -20.98
C GLN A 182 13.20 13.95 -21.64
N ARG A 183 12.03 14.37 -21.16
CA ARG A 183 11.28 15.54 -21.65
C ARG A 183 11.82 16.88 -21.12
N LYS A 184 13.07 16.91 -20.65
CA LYS A 184 13.79 18.12 -20.25
C LYS A 184 14.75 18.53 -21.35
#